data_AF-A0A0Q3LRY7-F1
#
_entry.id   AF-A0A0Q3LRY7-F1
#
_cell.length_a   1.000
_cell.length_b   1.000
_cell.length_c   1.000
_cell.angle_alpha   90.00
_cell.angle_beta   90.00
_cell.angle_gamma   90.00
#
_symmetry.space_group_name_H-M   'P 1'
#
loop_
_entity.id
_entity.type
_entity.pdbx_description
1 polymer ?
#
loop_
_entity_poly.entity_id
_entity_poly.type
_entity_poly.pdbx_seq_one_letter_code
_entity_poly.pdbx_strand_id
1 'polypeptide(L)'
;MKHKKSKYAKCKCCNLIKDKLDVSICLSVLKNIDFVKNSDQKYDLYEWLIDANFEWACDKCINEKRSLIAKPSQQNNIYSPYLAYYSVNLTCKKCGNEFIFTKEDKKFWYEELKFFRESVPLNCLKCRKEIRIFKIQNKVLSQILKKDVKEMSIEELSQIVKIYYEWDKTNKFNFYNKIIKARQN
;
A
#
# COMPACT_ATOMS: atom_id res chain seq x y z
N MET A 1 36.12 -17.02 27.59
CA MET A 1 35.10 -17.19 26.53
C MET A 1 33.80 -16.53 26.99
N LYS A 2 33.36 -15.43 26.36
CA LYS A 2 32.04 -14.85 26.65
C LYS A 2 30.99 -15.71 25.93
N HIS A 3 30.11 -16.38 26.67
CA HIS A 3 28.95 -17.05 26.09
C HIS A 3 28.11 -15.99 25.34
N LYS A 4 28.14 -16.04 24.00
CA LYS A 4 27.30 -15.18 23.15
C LYS A 4 25.85 -15.59 23.47
N LYS A 5 25.10 -14.74 24.17
CA LYS A 5 23.67 -14.97 24.46
C LYS A 5 22.98 -15.31 23.14
N SER A 6 22.28 -16.44 23.07
CA SER A 6 21.52 -16.81 21.87
C SER A 6 20.50 -15.71 21.60
N LYS A 7 20.63 -15.03 20.46
CA LYS A 7 19.66 -14.03 20.04
C LYS A 7 18.39 -14.77 19.64
N TYR A 8 17.28 -14.40 20.26
CA TYR A 8 15.96 -14.86 19.86
C TYR A 8 15.19 -13.69 19.26
N ALA A 9 14.31 -13.98 18.30
CA ALA A 9 13.51 -12.96 17.66
C ALA A 9 12.02 -13.25 17.76
N LYS A 10 11.24 -12.18 17.95
CA LYS A 10 9.80 -12.27 18.08
C LYS A 10 9.17 -12.24 16.69
N CYS A 11 8.46 -13.29 16.31
CA CYS A 11 7.72 -13.29 15.05
C CYS A 11 6.59 -12.27 15.12
N LYS A 12 6.58 -11.27 14.23
CA LYS A 12 5.54 -10.21 14.23
C LYS A 12 4.14 -10.70 13.83
N CYS A 13 4.04 -11.89 13.22
CA CYS A 13 2.76 -12.49 12.86
C CYS A 13 2.07 -13.17 14.06
N CYS A 14 2.79 -13.95 14.88
CA CYS A 14 2.20 -14.69 16.00
C CYS A 14 2.62 -14.20 17.39
N ASN A 15 3.55 -13.23 17.45
CA ASN A 15 4.11 -12.66 18.68
C ASN A 15 4.87 -13.66 19.58
N LEU A 16 5.20 -14.85 19.08
CA LEU A 16 6.02 -15.84 19.80
C LEU A 16 7.51 -15.64 19.53
N ILE A 17 8.33 -16.03 20.51
CA ILE A 17 9.78 -16.09 20.40
C ILE A 17 10.17 -17.24 19.47
N LYS A 18 11.18 -17.00 18.64
CA LYS A 18 11.67 -17.93 17.62
C LYS A 18 13.18 -18.05 17.66
N ASP A 19 13.64 -19.28 17.46
CA ASP A 19 15.05 -19.60 17.24
C ASP A 19 15.35 -19.73 15.73
N LYS A 20 16.56 -20.21 15.41
CA LYS A 20 17.03 -20.39 14.03
C LYS A 20 16.26 -21.47 13.25
N LEU A 21 15.81 -22.53 13.92
CA LEU A 21 15.08 -23.63 13.28
C LEU A 21 13.64 -23.23 12.96
N ASP A 22 13.08 -22.33 13.74
CA ASP A 22 11.74 -21.77 13.58
C ASP A 22 11.56 -20.81 12.37
N VAL A 23 12.65 -20.41 11.71
CA VAL A 23 12.66 -19.39 10.64
C VAL A 23 13.41 -19.84 9.38
N SER A 24 13.56 -21.15 9.19
CA SER A 24 14.34 -21.75 8.11
C SER A 24 13.87 -21.32 6.72
N ILE A 25 12.56 -21.09 6.54
CA ILE A 25 11.99 -20.64 5.26
C ILE A 25 12.46 -19.22 4.93
N CYS A 26 12.36 -18.29 5.88
CA CYS A 26 12.81 -16.92 5.67
C CYS A 26 14.35 -16.85 5.50
N LEU A 27 15.11 -17.69 6.20
CA LEU A 27 16.55 -17.79 6.01
C LEU A 27 16.91 -18.30 4.59
N SER A 28 16.14 -19.25 4.06
CA SER A 28 16.30 -19.72 2.68
C SER A 28 16.03 -18.61 1.67
N VAL A 29 14.98 -17.80 1.88
CA VAL A 29 14.71 -16.63 1.03
C VAL A 29 15.84 -15.61 1.11
N LEU A 30 16.28 -15.25 2.33
CA LEU A 30 17.37 -14.30 2.55
C LEU A 30 18.67 -14.74 1.86
N LYS A 31 19.03 -16.03 1.97
CA LYS A 31 20.20 -16.61 1.32
C LYS A 31 20.18 -16.44 -0.22
N ASN A 32 18.99 -16.44 -0.81
CA ASN A 32 18.81 -16.40 -2.26
C ASN A 32 18.62 -14.99 -2.82
N ILE A 33 18.74 -13.94 -2.00
CA ILE A 33 18.74 -12.57 -2.51
C ILE A 33 20.09 -12.29 -3.18
N ASP A 34 20.08 -11.68 -4.36
CA ASP A 34 21.26 -11.53 -5.22
C ASP A 34 22.47 -10.92 -4.50
N PHE A 35 22.27 -9.87 -3.71
CA PHE A 35 23.37 -9.22 -2.99
C PHE A 35 23.95 -10.08 -1.86
N VAL A 36 23.17 -11.02 -1.31
CA VAL A 36 23.63 -11.99 -0.30
C VAL A 36 24.37 -13.13 -0.96
N LYS A 37 23.77 -13.65 -2.04
CA LYS A 37 24.31 -14.77 -2.82
C LYS A 37 25.67 -14.43 -3.45
N ASN A 38 25.85 -13.19 -3.87
CA ASN A 38 27.06 -12.71 -4.53
C ASN A 38 28.07 -12.08 -3.55
N SER A 39 27.83 -12.14 -2.24
CA SER A 39 28.76 -11.58 -1.26
C SER A 39 29.82 -12.60 -0.87
N ASP A 40 31.09 -12.17 -0.87
CA ASP A 40 32.21 -12.96 -0.32
C ASP A 40 32.19 -13.04 1.22
N GLN A 41 31.33 -12.26 1.88
CA GLN A 41 31.19 -12.27 3.34
C GLN A 41 30.35 -13.47 3.82
N LYS A 42 30.90 -14.21 4.78
CA LYS A 42 30.15 -15.25 5.51
C LYS A 42 29.29 -14.62 6.60
N TYR A 43 28.08 -14.19 6.25
CA TYR A 43 27.10 -13.74 7.24
C TYR A 43 26.51 -14.93 8.02
N ASP A 44 26.37 -14.78 9.35
CA ASP A 44 25.37 -15.58 10.05
C ASP A 44 23.99 -15.02 9.70
N LEU A 45 23.35 -15.65 8.70
CA LEU A 45 22.05 -15.22 8.17
C LEU A 45 20.99 -15.08 9.27
N TYR A 46 21.09 -15.86 10.35
CA TYR A 46 20.16 -15.75 11.46
C TYR A 46 20.43 -14.51 12.30
N GLU A 47 21.68 -14.24 12.69
CA GLU A 47 22.00 -12.98 13.38
C GLU A 47 21.60 -11.78 12.52
N TRP A 48 21.88 -11.83 11.22
CA TRP A 48 21.54 -10.73 10.32
C TRP A 48 20.03 -10.55 10.12
N LEU A 49 19.26 -11.64 9.99
CA LEU A 49 17.79 -11.58 9.94
C LEU A 49 17.20 -10.82 11.13
N ILE A 50 17.81 -10.97 12.31
CA ILE A 50 17.36 -10.38 13.57
C ILE A 50 17.85 -8.94 13.74
N ASP A 51 19.10 -8.68 13.39
CA ASP A 51 19.75 -7.39 13.57
C ASP A 51 19.33 -6.38 12.49
N ALA A 52 19.04 -6.87 11.28
CA ALA A 52 18.49 -6.04 10.22
C ALA A 52 16.97 -5.91 10.38
N ASN A 53 16.44 -4.79 9.89
CA ASN A 53 15.01 -4.51 9.96
C ASN A 53 14.24 -5.28 8.87
N PHE A 54 14.40 -6.59 8.73
CA PHE A 54 13.60 -7.38 7.79
C PHE A 54 12.17 -7.58 8.32
N GLU A 55 11.18 -7.63 7.42
CA GLU A 55 9.86 -8.18 7.77
C GLU A 55 9.84 -9.66 7.43
N TRP A 56 9.64 -10.50 8.44
CA TRP A 56 9.65 -11.94 8.32
C TRP A 56 8.57 -12.56 9.21
N ALA A 57 8.27 -13.83 8.97
CA ALA A 57 7.37 -14.63 9.79
C ALA A 57 7.97 -16.03 10.01
N CYS A 58 7.59 -16.70 11.10
CA CYS A 58 8.10 -18.03 11.37
C CYS A 58 7.50 -19.07 10.44
N ASP A 59 8.17 -20.22 10.35
CA ASP A 59 7.82 -21.31 9.45
C ASP A 59 6.40 -21.80 9.72
N LYS A 60 6.01 -21.91 11.00
CA LYS A 60 4.63 -22.25 11.40
C LYS A 60 3.59 -21.28 10.82
N CYS A 61 3.81 -19.97 10.91
CA CYS A 61 2.88 -18.99 10.35
C CYS A 61 2.77 -19.08 8.83
N ILE A 62 3.87 -19.38 8.14
CA ILE A 62 3.90 -19.54 6.68
C ILE A 62 3.16 -20.82 6.28
N ASN A 63 3.46 -21.94 6.93
CA ASN A 63 2.87 -23.25 6.64
C ASN A 63 1.36 -23.29 6.94
N GLU A 64 0.93 -22.64 8.02
CA GLU A 64 -0.49 -22.46 8.36
C GLU A 64 -1.18 -21.38 7.53
N LYS A 65 -0.48 -20.79 6.55
CA LYS A 65 -0.97 -19.68 5.71
C LYS A 65 -1.45 -18.47 6.51
N ARG A 66 -0.99 -18.27 7.75
CA ARG A 66 -1.22 -17.03 8.53
C ARG A 66 -0.39 -15.86 8.02
N SER A 67 0.74 -16.17 7.41
CA SER A 67 1.60 -15.24 6.63
C SER A 67 1.87 -15.81 5.25
N LEU A 68 2.29 -14.95 4.32
CA LEU A 68 2.71 -15.33 2.97
C LEU A 68 4.21 -15.12 2.79
N ILE A 69 4.87 -16.03 2.07
CA ILE A 69 6.26 -15.82 1.66
C ILE A 69 6.34 -14.70 0.61
N ALA A 70 7.30 -13.80 0.78
CA ALA A 70 7.56 -12.72 -0.16
C ALA A 70 8.57 -13.16 -1.22
N LYS A 71 8.58 -12.46 -2.36
CA LYS A 71 9.56 -12.60 -3.43
C LYS A 71 10.42 -11.34 -3.48
N PRO A 72 11.58 -11.30 -2.80
CA PRO A 72 12.47 -10.13 -2.78
C PRO A 72 12.81 -9.56 -4.16
N SER A 73 13.08 -10.41 -5.15
CA SER A 73 13.37 -10.00 -6.54
C SER A 73 12.23 -9.28 -7.25
N GLN A 74 11.01 -9.37 -6.71
CA GLN A 74 9.86 -8.65 -7.22
C GLN A 74 9.58 -7.35 -6.44
N GLN A 75 10.36 -7.00 -5.43
CA GLN A 75 10.14 -5.78 -4.67
C GLN A 75 11.01 -4.64 -5.17
N ASN A 76 10.52 -3.41 -4.97
CA ASN A 76 11.28 -2.19 -5.22
C ASN A 76 12.16 -1.81 -4.01
N ASN A 77 12.86 -2.79 -3.44
CA ASN A 77 13.83 -2.61 -2.35
C ASN A 77 14.88 -3.73 -2.39
N ILE A 78 16.12 -3.36 -2.70
CA ILE A 78 17.20 -4.33 -2.92
C ILE A 78 17.86 -4.73 -1.60
N TYR A 79 18.04 -3.81 -0.65
CA TYR A 79 18.90 -4.02 0.52
C TYR A 79 18.16 -4.51 1.77
N SER A 80 16.86 -4.26 1.86
CA SER A 80 16.03 -4.73 2.98
C SER A 80 14.62 -5.10 2.51
N PRO A 81 14.48 -5.99 1.52
CA PRO A 81 13.19 -6.46 1.07
C PRO A 81 12.45 -7.17 2.19
N TYR A 82 11.14 -7.18 2.12
CA TYR A 82 10.32 -8.05 2.93
C TYR A 82 10.57 -9.52 2.57
N LEU A 83 10.67 -10.39 3.57
CA LEU A 83 10.86 -11.83 3.39
C LEU A 83 9.53 -12.58 3.54
N ALA A 84 8.60 -12.04 4.33
CA ALA A 84 7.24 -12.53 4.43
C ALA A 84 6.26 -11.38 4.74
N TYR A 85 4.98 -11.62 4.45
CA TYR A 85 3.88 -10.70 4.73
C TYR A 85 2.89 -11.29 5.73
N TYR A 86 2.47 -10.47 6.69
CA TYR A 86 1.36 -10.77 7.61
C TYR A 86 0.42 -9.56 7.66
N SER A 87 -0.85 -9.83 7.97
CA SER A 87 -1.88 -8.81 8.07
C SER A 87 -1.60 -7.87 9.25
N VAL A 88 -1.85 -6.57 9.06
CA VAL A 88 -1.71 -5.54 10.10
C VAL A 88 -2.96 -4.68 10.18
N ASN A 89 -3.38 -4.36 11.39
CA ASN A 89 -4.46 -3.40 11.63
C ASN A 89 -3.92 -1.98 11.50
N LEU A 90 -4.62 -1.14 10.76
CA LEU A 90 -4.30 0.27 10.54
C LEU A 90 -5.55 1.11 10.78
N THR A 91 -5.35 2.37 11.13
CA THR A 91 -6.44 3.35 11.29
C THR A 91 -6.52 4.22 10.04
N CYS A 92 -7.70 4.35 9.45
CA CYS A 92 -7.91 5.18 8.27
C CYS A 92 -7.77 6.66 8.63
N LYS A 93 -6.84 7.38 7.99
CA LYS A 93 -6.62 8.82 8.24
C LYS A 93 -7.82 9.69 7.85
N LYS A 94 -8.64 9.28 6.87
CA LYS A 94 -9.82 10.03 6.42
C LYS A 94 -11.06 9.82 7.30
N CYS A 95 -11.40 8.58 7.63
CA CYS A 95 -12.66 8.27 8.34
C CYS A 95 -12.48 7.79 9.78
N GLY A 96 -11.25 7.60 10.26
CA GLY A 96 -10.97 7.13 11.62
C GLY A 96 -11.20 5.63 11.86
N ASN A 97 -11.91 4.93 10.97
CA ASN A 97 -12.19 3.50 11.15
C ASN A 97 -10.92 2.65 10.99
N GLU A 98 -10.84 1.57 11.76
CA GLU A 98 -9.85 0.53 11.57
C GLU A 98 -10.07 -0.22 10.26
N PHE A 99 -8.98 -0.65 9.64
CA PHE A 99 -8.98 -1.54 8.49
C PHE A 99 -7.74 -2.42 8.49
N ILE A 100 -7.82 -3.56 7.82
CA ILE A 100 -6.72 -4.52 7.75
C ILE A 100 -5.95 -4.28 6.45
N PHE A 101 -4.64 -4.07 6.54
CA PHE A 101 -3.73 -4.23 5.41
C PHE A 101 -3.29 -5.69 5.37
N THR A 102 -3.99 -6.47 4.55
CA THR A 102 -3.86 -7.93 4.53
C THR A 102 -2.50 -8.37 3.99
N LYS A 103 -2.08 -9.60 4.29
CA LYS A 103 -0.88 -10.20 3.71
C LYS A 103 -0.97 -10.31 2.18
N GLU A 104 -2.16 -10.55 1.62
CA GLU A 104 -2.42 -10.54 0.17
C GLU A 104 -2.28 -9.13 -0.41
N ASP A 105 -2.88 -8.13 0.24
CA ASP A 105 -2.75 -6.73 -0.17
C ASP A 105 -1.27 -6.31 -0.16
N LYS A 106 -0.51 -6.65 0.89
CA LYS A 106 0.93 -6.36 0.97
C LYS A 106 1.70 -6.99 -0.19
N LYS A 107 1.42 -8.25 -0.51
CA LYS A 107 2.05 -8.94 -1.63
C LYS A 107 1.81 -8.19 -2.94
N PHE A 108 0.54 -7.90 -3.25
CA PHE A 108 0.18 -7.11 -4.42
C PHE A 108 0.83 -5.71 -4.41
N TRP A 109 0.82 -5.03 -3.26
CA TRP A 109 1.32 -3.67 -3.09
C TRP A 109 2.82 -3.55 -3.35
N TYR A 110 3.62 -4.46 -2.83
CA TYR A 110 5.08 -4.38 -2.93
C TYR A 110 5.64 -5.14 -4.15
N GLU A 111 5.02 -6.27 -4.54
CA GLU A 111 5.55 -7.10 -5.64
C GLU A 111 4.95 -6.74 -7.01
N GLU A 112 3.69 -6.31 -7.08
CA GLU A 112 3.04 -5.98 -8.36
C GLU A 112 3.03 -4.47 -8.60
N LEU A 113 2.57 -3.68 -7.61
CA LEU A 113 2.56 -2.22 -7.73
C LEU A 113 3.92 -1.55 -7.52
N LYS A 114 4.93 -2.31 -7.05
CA LYS A 114 6.32 -1.86 -6.84
C LYS A 114 6.45 -0.63 -5.93
N PHE A 115 5.53 -0.47 -4.98
CA PHE A 115 5.66 0.59 -3.99
C PHE A 115 6.91 0.37 -3.13
N PHE A 116 7.53 1.46 -2.68
CA PHE A 116 8.64 1.39 -1.74
C PHE A 116 8.17 0.76 -0.43
N ARG A 117 9.11 0.10 0.25
CA ARG A 117 8.88 -0.62 1.49
C ARG A 117 8.14 0.20 2.54
N GLU A 118 8.50 1.47 2.67
CA GLU A 118 7.97 2.45 3.63
C GLU A 118 6.56 2.92 3.26
N SER A 119 6.09 2.65 2.04
CA SER A 119 4.78 3.04 1.57
C SER A 119 3.72 2.10 2.12
N VAL A 120 2.84 2.62 2.98
CA VAL A 120 1.68 1.92 3.53
C VAL A 120 0.37 2.64 3.17
N PRO A 121 -0.76 1.94 3.05
CA PRO A 121 -2.04 2.60 2.82
C PRO A 121 -2.40 3.47 4.03
N LEU A 122 -2.55 4.77 3.81
CA LEU A 122 -3.01 5.72 4.85
C LEU A 122 -4.52 5.73 5.04
N ASN A 123 -5.26 5.21 4.04
CA ASN A 123 -6.71 5.23 4.00
C ASN A 123 -7.25 3.84 3.65
N CYS A 124 -8.40 3.49 4.22
CA CYS A 124 -9.11 2.26 3.88
C CYS A 124 -9.51 2.25 2.40
N LEU A 125 -9.83 1.07 1.86
CA LEU A 125 -10.13 0.90 0.44
C LEU A 125 -11.27 1.82 -0.04
N LYS A 126 -12.34 1.95 0.76
CA LYS A 126 -13.48 2.84 0.46
C LYS A 126 -13.01 4.29 0.30
N CYS A 127 -12.29 4.82 1.30
CA CYS A 127 -11.78 6.18 1.28
C CYS A 127 -10.76 6.40 0.14
N ARG A 128 -9.92 5.42 -0.20
CA ARG A 128 -9.01 5.52 -1.36
C ARG A 128 -9.77 5.64 -2.68
N LYS A 129 -10.86 4.88 -2.86
CA LYS A 129 -11.73 4.98 -4.04
C LYS A 129 -12.38 6.35 -4.14
N GLU A 130 -12.94 6.85 -3.04
CA GLU A 130 -13.54 8.20 -2.99
C GLU A 130 -12.53 9.30 -3.31
N ILE A 131 -11.32 9.24 -2.73
CA ILE A 131 -10.25 10.20 -3.04
C ILE A 131 -9.88 10.15 -4.52
N ARG A 132 -9.82 8.96 -5.12
CA ARG A 132 -9.51 8.80 -6.56
C ARG A 132 -10.60 9.43 -7.43
N ILE A 133 -11.87 9.17 -7.13
CA ILE A 133 -13.01 9.76 -7.84
C ILE A 133 -12.96 11.29 -7.72
N PHE A 134 -12.79 11.81 -6.50
CA PHE A 134 -12.67 13.25 -6.26
C PHE A 134 -11.53 13.87 -7.06
N LYS A 135 -10.34 13.25 -7.11
CA LYS A 135 -9.21 13.74 -7.91
C LYS A 135 -9.51 13.76 -9.41
N ILE A 136 -10.18 12.73 -9.93
CA ILE A 136 -10.59 12.67 -11.34
C ILE A 136 -11.58 13.81 -11.65
N GLN A 137 -12.61 13.97 -10.82
CA GLN A 137 -13.61 15.02 -10.95
C GLN A 137 -12.99 16.42 -10.88
N ASN A 138 -12.09 16.66 -9.92
CA ASN A 138 -11.35 17.92 -9.83
C ASN A 138 -10.53 18.19 -11.10
N LYS A 139 -9.89 17.17 -11.66
CA LYS A 139 -9.12 17.31 -12.90
C LYS A 139 -10.03 17.71 -14.06
N VAL A 140 -11.20 17.06 -14.19
CA VAL A 140 -12.21 17.39 -15.20
C VAL A 140 -12.69 18.83 -15.03
N LEU A 141 -13.12 19.22 -13.83
CA LEU A 141 -13.52 20.60 -13.55
C LEU A 141 -12.41 21.60 -13.89
N SER A 142 -11.18 21.34 -13.44
CA SER A 142 -10.03 22.21 -13.70
C SER A 142 -9.72 22.36 -15.18
N GLN A 143 -10.04 21.38 -16.03
CA GLN A 143 -9.86 21.47 -17.47
C GLN A 143 -10.96 22.31 -18.12
N ILE A 144 -12.23 22.06 -17.77
CA ILE A 144 -13.37 22.77 -18.37
C ILE A 144 -13.40 24.24 -17.92
N LEU A 145 -13.18 24.50 -16.63
CA LEU A 145 -13.28 25.85 -16.04
C LEU A 145 -12.18 26.82 -16.48
N LYS A 146 -11.24 26.40 -17.34
CA LYS A 146 -10.29 27.31 -18.01
C LYS A 146 -10.94 28.09 -19.15
N LYS A 147 -12.04 27.58 -19.71
CA LYS A 147 -12.78 28.22 -20.79
C LYS A 147 -13.70 29.30 -20.22
N ASP A 148 -13.99 30.33 -21.02
CA ASP A 148 -15.11 31.19 -20.68
C ASP A 148 -16.41 30.37 -20.78
N VAL A 149 -17.38 30.68 -19.91
CA VAL A 149 -18.66 29.98 -19.89
C VAL A 149 -19.32 29.98 -21.28
N LYS A 150 -19.21 31.08 -22.04
CA LYS A 150 -19.76 31.22 -23.39
C LYS A 150 -19.18 30.22 -24.39
N GLU A 151 -17.97 29.74 -24.16
CA GLU A 151 -17.21 28.83 -25.04
C GLU A 151 -17.39 27.34 -24.69
N MET A 152 -17.96 27.03 -23.51
CA MET A 152 -18.17 25.64 -23.07
C MET A 152 -19.28 24.97 -23.89
N SER A 153 -19.15 23.68 -24.21
CA SER A 153 -20.24 22.91 -24.85
C SER A 153 -21.35 22.54 -23.84
N ILE A 154 -22.52 22.09 -24.33
CA ILE A 154 -23.61 21.61 -23.46
C ILE A 154 -23.17 20.37 -22.68
N GLU A 155 -22.39 19.49 -23.30
CA GLU A 155 -21.83 18.29 -22.68
C GLU A 155 -20.86 18.66 -21.54
N GLU A 156 -20.00 19.66 -21.76
CA GLU A 156 -19.07 20.17 -20.75
C GLU A 156 -19.80 20.79 -19.56
N LEU A 157 -20.82 21.61 -19.82
CA LEU A 157 -21.67 22.17 -18.78
C LEU A 157 -22.42 21.07 -18.02
N SER A 158 -22.91 20.05 -18.71
CA SER A 158 -23.61 18.90 -18.10
C SER A 158 -22.68 18.11 -17.16
N GLN A 159 -21.42 17.91 -17.56
CA GLN A 159 -20.41 17.29 -16.71
C GLN A 159 -20.14 18.14 -15.45
N ILE A 160 -20.01 19.46 -15.59
CA ILE A 160 -19.84 20.37 -14.45
C ILE A 160 -21.02 20.25 -13.47
N VAL A 161 -22.25 20.31 -13.99
CA VAL A 161 -23.48 20.21 -13.19
C VAL A 161 -23.51 18.89 -12.43
N LYS A 162 -23.23 17.76 -13.11
CA LYS A 162 -23.18 16.44 -12.47
C LYS A 162 -22.18 16.41 -11.31
N ILE A 163 -20.95 16.90 -11.52
CA ILE A 163 -19.92 16.89 -10.47
C ILE A 163 -20.33 17.77 -9.28
N TYR A 164 -20.84 18.97 -9.52
CA TYR A 164 -21.26 19.85 -8.42
C TYR A 164 -22.50 19.34 -7.68
N TYR A 165 -23.38 18.58 -8.35
CA TYR A 165 -24.46 17.86 -7.68
C TYR A 165 -23.89 16.78 -6.74
N GLU A 166 -22.99 15.94 -7.22
CA GLU A 166 -22.36 14.87 -6.42
C GLU A 166 -21.54 15.40 -5.23
N TRP A 167 -21.03 16.62 -5.32
CA TRP A 167 -20.28 17.30 -4.25
C TRP A 167 -21.14 18.15 -3.32
N ASP A 168 -22.46 18.16 -3.52
CA ASP A 168 -23.40 18.98 -2.76
C ASP A 168 -23.04 20.49 -2.80
N LYS A 169 -22.73 20.99 -4.00
CA LYS A 169 -22.43 22.41 -4.28
C LYS A 169 -23.58 23.08 -5.00
N THR A 170 -24.70 23.22 -4.30
CA THR A 170 -25.99 23.70 -4.82
C THR A 170 -25.90 25.03 -5.59
N ASN A 171 -25.13 26.00 -5.10
CA ASN A 171 -24.97 27.30 -5.76
C ASN A 171 -24.31 27.17 -7.15
N LYS A 172 -23.26 26.37 -7.25
CA LYS A 172 -22.55 26.15 -8.52
C LYS A 172 -23.39 25.28 -9.46
N PHE A 173 -24.01 24.23 -8.94
CA PHE A 173 -24.97 23.42 -9.67
C PHE A 173 -26.05 24.29 -10.34
N ASN A 174 -26.74 25.14 -9.57
CA ASN A 174 -27.82 26.00 -10.08
C ASN A 174 -27.33 26.98 -11.16
N PHE A 175 -26.14 27.57 -10.98
CA PHE A 175 -25.55 28.49 -11.95
C PHE A 175 -25.36 27.84 -13.33
N TYR A 176 -24.64 26.71 -13.40
CA TYR A 176 -24.37 26.04 -14.68
C TYR A 176 -25.64 25.40 -15.26
N ASN A 177 -26.54 24.89 -14.43
CA ASN A 177 -27.81 24.33 -14.88
C ASN A 177 -28.72 25.39 -15.53
N LYS A 178 -28.74 26.63 -15.00
CA LYS A 178 -29.46 27.74 -15.62
C LYS A 178 -28.92 28.06 -17.02
N ILE A 179 -27.60 28.01 -17.20
CA ILE A 179 -26.96 28.26 -18.49
C ILE A 179 -27.32 27.17 -19.51
N ILE A 180 -27.32 25.89 -19.10
CA ILE A 180 -27.77 24.78 -19.97
C ILE A 180 -29.20 25.03 -20.45
N LYS A 181 -30.13 25.30 -19.51
CA LYS A 181 -31.54 25.57 -19.83
C LYS A 181 -31.70 26.74 -20.79
N ALA A 182 -30.91 27.81 -20.61
CA ALA A 182 -30.96 28.99 -21.47
C ALA A 182 -30.42 28.74 -22.90
N ARG A 183 -29.66 27.67 -23.14
CA ARG A 183 -29.13 27.30 -24.47
C ARG A 183 -29.97 26.25 -25.20
N GLN A 184 -30.86 25.57 -24.47
CA GLN A 184 -31.76 24.56 -25.00
C GLN A 184 -33.13 25.13 -25.36
N ASN A 185 -33.44 26.33 -24.87
CA ASN A 185 -34.56 27.16 -25.29
C ASN A 185 -34.13 28.06 -26.46
#